data_AF-A0A1J4WTF4-F1
#
_entry.id   AF-A0A1J4WTF4-F1
#
_cell.length_a   1.000
_cell.length_b   1.000
_cell.length_c   1.000
_cell.angle_alpha   90.00
_cell.angle_beta   90.00
_cell.angle_gamma   90.00
#
_symmetry.space_group_name_H-M   'P 1'
#
loop_
_entity.id
_entity.type
_entity.pdbx_description
1 polymer ?
#
loop_
_entity_poly.entity_id
_entity_poly.type
_entity_poly.pdbx_seq_one_letter_code
_entity_poly.pdbx_strand_id
1 'polypeptide(L)'
;MTIKDFQEVIIPAMEGVFATKKDLESFATKKDLESFATKKDLEIVRFSLQADMRENFVDKAEFAQFRNESFNFFDKIIKDLDILMTEQKMGYYQKQKERSLWTIMIEAMKEHQILSTEQVQKIKELGVF
;
A
#
# COMPACT_ATOMS: atom_id res chain seq x y z
N MET A 1 12.49 -32.58 83.89
CA MET A 1 11.98 -31.51 83.01
C MET A 1 10.83 -30.85 83.73
N THR A 2 11.00 -29.59 84.13
CA THR A 2 10.02 -28.79 84.83
C THR A 2 9.23 -27.93 83.85
N ILE A 3 8.09 -27.38 84.26
CA ILE A 3 7.30 -26.43 83.46
C ILE A 3 8.16 -25.23 83.03
N LYS A 4 9.11 -24.84 83.88
CA LYS A 4 10.03 -23.73 83.62
C LYS A 4 11.01 -24.04 82.47
N ASP A 5 11.54 -25.26 82.42
CA ASP A 5 12.41 -25.71 81.32
C ASP A 5 11.68 -25.68 79.96
N PHE A 6 10.38 -25.97 79.96
CA PHE A 6 9.55 -25.93 78.75
C PHE A 6 9.37 -24.49 78.24
N GLN A 7 9.12 -23.55 79.15
CA GLN A 7 8.91 -22.15 78.80
C GLN A 7 10.20 -21.42 78.40
N GLU A 8 11.33 -21.73 79.05
CA GLU A 8 12.59 -20.99 78.85
C GLU A 8 13.49 -21.57 77.75
N VAL A 9 13.34 -22.86 77.41
CA VAL A 9 14.22 -23.54 76.44
C VAL A 9 13.46 -24.08 75.23
N ILE A 10 12.32 -24.74 75.44
CA ILE A 10 11.62 -25.45 74.35
C ILE A 10 10.78 -24.49 73.50
N ILE A 11 9.98 -23.60 74.11
CA ILE A 11 9.14 -22.64 73.36
C ILE A 11 9.98 -21.72 72.45
N PRO A 12 11.07 -21.07 72.91
CA PRO A 12 11.89 -20.21 72.04
C PRO A 12 12.58 -20.99 70.90
N ALA A 13 13.00 -22.23 71.15
CA ALA A 13 13.57 -23.08 70.11
C ALA A 13 12.53 -23.48 69.05
N MET A 14 11.25 -23.60 69.43
CA MET A 14 10.14 -23.85 68.51
C MET A 14 9.72 -22.59 67.74
N GLU A 15 9.75 -21.41 68.36
CA GLU A 15 9.40 -20.14 67.70
C GLU A 15 10.26 -19.84 66.46
N GLY A 16 11.53 -20.27 66.45
CA GLY A 16 12.40 -20.13 65.28
C GLY A 16 12.13 -21.14 64.15
N VAL A 17 11.33 -22.17 64.40
CA VAL A 17 11.05 -23.28 63.45
C VAL A 17 9.62 -23.25 62.93
N PHE A 18 8.66 -22.76 63.73
CA PHE A 18 7.25 -22.71 63.36
C PHE A 18 6.89 -21.39 62.69
N ALA A 19 6.24 -21.47 61.53
CA ALA A 19 5.60 -20.31 60.92
C ALA A 19 4.38 -19.88 61.74
N THR A 20 4.26 -18.57 61.96
CA THR A 20 3.12 -17.94 62.61
C THR A 20 2.05 -17.53 61.60
N LYS A 21 0.85 -17.18 62.08
CA LYS A 21 -0.21 -16.65 61.21
C LYS A 21 0.23 -15.40 60.45
N LYS A 22 1.04 -14.54 61.08
CA LYS A 22 1.57 -13.32 60.49
C LYS A 22 2.52 -13.60 59.32
N ASP A 23 3.28 -14.69 59.39
CA ASP A 23 4.17 -15.11 58.28
C ASP A 23 3.39 -15.58 57.04
N LEU A 24 2.16 -16.04 57.22
CA LEU A 24 1.29 -16.51 56.13
C LEU A 24 0.49 -15.39 55.46
N GLU A 25 0.32 -14.23 56.11
CA GLU A 25 -0.45 -13.09 55.56
C GLU A 25 0.18 -12.51 54.28
N SER A 26 1.50 -12.65 54.10
CA SER A 26 2.21 -12.17 52.90
C SER A 26 2.12 -13.12 51.70
N PHE A 27 1.57 -14.33 51.86
CA PHE A 27 1.48 -15.30 50.78
C PHE A 27 0.18 -15.14 50.00
N ALA A 28 0.27 -15.20 48.67
CA ALA A 28 -0.90 -15.29 47.81
C ALA A 28 -1.68 -16.58 48.13
N THR A 29 -3.00 -16.46 48.20
CA THR A 29 -3.92 -17.59 48.35
C THR A 29 -4.27 -18.19 46.99
N LYS A 30 -4.83 -19.40 47.01
CA LYS A 30 -5.31 -20.03 45.77
C LYS A 30 -6.35 -19.18 45.03
N LYS A 31 -7.19 -18.45 45.78
CA LYS A 31 -8.21 -17.57 45.23
C LYS A 31 -7.62 -16.39 44.47
N ASP A 32 -6.47 -15.88 44.92
CA ASP A 32 -5.78 -14.78 44.25
C ASP A 32 -5.28 -15.20 42.85
N LEU A 33 -4.96 -16.48 42.66
CA LEU A 33 -4.47 -17.04 41.41
C LEU A 33 -5.56 -17.41 40.39
N GLU A 34 -6.83 -17.51 40.79
CA GLU A 34 -7.94 -17.91 39.92
C GLU A 34 -8.21 -16.90 38.79
N SER A 35 -7.83 -15.62 39.00
CA SER A 35 -8.02 -14.55 38.02
C SER A 35 -6.97 -14.52 36.90
N PHE A 36 -5.89 -15.31 37.02
CA PHE A 36 -4.80 -15.30 36.06
C PHE A 36 -5.08 -16.20 34.87
N ALA A 37 -4.87 -15.66 33.67
CA ALA A 37 -4.88 -16.46 32.45
C ALA A 37 -3.78 -17.52 32.49
N THR A 38 -4.12 -18.73 32.08
CA THR A 38 -3.18 -19.83 31.95
C THR A 38 -2.45 -19.76 30.61
N LYS A 39 -1.35 -20.51 30.49
CA LYS A 39 -0.65 -20.65 29.21
C LYS A 39 -1.56 -21.15 28.08
N LYS A 40 -2.52 -22.02 28.41
CA LYS A 40 -3.47 -22.57 27.45
C LYS A 40 -4.40 -21.48 26.90
N ASP A 41 -4.84 -20.56 27.76
CA ASP A 41 -5.68 -19.44 27.34
C ASP A 41 -4.92 -18.52 26.36
N LEU A 42 -3.63 -18.27 26.61
CA LEU A 42 -2.78 -17.51 25.70
C LEU A 42 -2.52 -18.23 24.38
N GLU A 43 -2.36 -19.55 24.39
CA GLU A 43 -2.23 -20.35 23.17
C GLU A 43 -3.50 -20.28 22.32
N ILE A 44 -4.68 -20.41 22.93
CA ILE A 44 -5.97 -20.30 22.23
C ILE A 44 -6.09 -18.93 21.54
N VAL A 45 -5.80 -17.84 22.27
CA VAL A 45 -5.83 -16.47 21.71
C VAL A 45 -4.81 -16.31 20.58
N ARG A 46 -3.62 -16.89 20.71
CA ARG A 46 -2.60 -16.87 19.64
C ARG A 46 -3.09 -17.59 18.38
N PHE A 47 -3.70 -18.77 18.54
CA PHE A 47 -4.20 -19.53 17.39
C PHE A 47 -5.35 -18.82 16.69
N SER A 48 -6.30 -18.23 17.43
CA SER A 48 -7.40 -17.48 16.84
C SER A 48 -6.89 -16.25 16.09
N LEU A 49 -6.01 -15.44 16.71
CA LEU A 49 -5.42 -14.28 16.04
C LEU A 49 -4.62 -14.67 14.79
N GLN A 50 -3.89 -15.79 14.84
CA GLN A 50 -3.12 -16.27 13.69
C GLN A 50 -4.02 -16.74 12.54
N ALA A 51 -5.16 -17.37 12.85
CA ALA A 51 -6.16 -17.76 11.86
C ALA A 51 -6.82 -16.53 11.25
N ASP A 52 -7.28 -15.59 12.07
CA ASP A 52 -7.90 -14.34 11.61
C ASP A 52 -6.94 -13.51 10.76
N MET A 53 -5.65 -13.47 11.12
CA MET A 53 -4.61 -12.81 10.33
C MET A 53 -4.36 -13.47 8.99
N ARG A 54 -4.52 -14.80 8.86
CA ARG A 54 -4.37 -15.50 7.58
C ARG A 54 -5.59 -15.35 6.69
N GLU A 55 -6.79 -15.32 7.27
CA GLU A 55 -8.03 -15.29 6.50
C GLU A 55 -8.37 -13.89 5.99
N ASN A 56 -8.04 -12.84 6.75
CA ASN A 56 -8.46 -11.47 6.44
C ASN A 56 -7.40 -10.59 5.79
N PHE A 57 -6.12 -10.99 5.80
CA PHE A 57 -5.05 -10.19 5.16
C PHE A 57 -4.67 -10.78 3.82
N VAL A 58 -4.62 -9.91 2.81
CA VAL A 58 -4.04 -10.22 1.50
C VAL A 58 -2.59 -10.67 1.70
N ASP A 59 -2.27 -11.86 1.22
CA ASP A 59 -0.91 -12.36 1.30
C ASP A 59 0.05 -11.44 0.56
N LYS A 60 1.29 -11.31 1.06
CA LYS A 60 2.32 -10.48 0.41
C LYS A 60 2.51 -10.82 -1.07
N ALA A 61 2.29 -12.08 -1.43
CA ALA A 61 2.36 -12.57 -2.81
C ALA A 61 1.21 -12.04 -3.68
N GLU A 62 -0.04 -12.09 -3.19
CA GLU A 62 -1.21 -11.57 -3.91
C GLU A 62 -1.10 -10.05 -4.13
N PHE A 63 -0.66 -9.32 -3.10
CA PHE A 63 -0.41 -7.88 -3.24
C PHE A 63 0.72 -7.59 -4.23
N ALA A 64 1.77 -8.40 -4.25
CA ALA A 64 2.85 -8.26 -5.22
C ALA A 64 2.38 -8.54 -6.65
N GLN A 65 1.51 -9.53 -6.85
CA GLN A 65 0.90 -9.80 -8.15
C GLN A 65 0.06 -8.61 -8.62
N PHE A 66 -0.85 -8.12 -7.77
CA PHE A 66 -1.66 -6.93 -8.07
C PHE A 66 -0.78 -5.72 -8.43
N ARG A 67 0.28 -5.49 -7.66
CA ARG A 67 1.25 -4.41 -7.91
C ARG A 67 1.91 -4.56 -9.28
N ASN A 68 2.34 -5.76 -9.65
CA ASN A 68 2.99 -6.03 -10.93
C ASN A 68 2.02 -5.86 -12.11
N GLU A 69 0.79 -6.37 -11.99
CA GLU A 69 -0.25 -6.19 -13.00
C GLU A 69 -0.58 -4.71 -13.20
N SER A 70 -0.69 -3.95 -12.10
CA SER A 70 -0.88 -2.50 -12.14
C SER A 70 0.27 -1.79 -12.87
N PHE A 71 1.53 -2.14 -12.58
CA PHE A 71 2.68 -1.56 -13.28
C PHE A 71 2.71 -1.90 -14.77
N ASN A 72 2.45 -3.15 -15.14
CA ASN A 72 2.38 -3.55 -16.55
C ASN A 72 1.32 -2.78 -17.32
N PHE A 73 0.17 -2.51 -16.68
CA PHE A 73 -0.88 -1.67 -17.26
C PHE A 73 -0.40 -0.23 -17.48
N PHE A 74 0.23 0.39 -16.49
CA PHE A 74 0.79 1.74 -16.63
C PHE A 74 1.88 1.82 -17.70
N ASP A 75 2.76 0.81 -17.79
CA ASP A 75 3.79 0.74 -18.83
C ASP A 75 3.19 0.71 -20.23
N LYS A 76 2.07 0.01 -20.42
CA LYS A 76 1.35 -0.01 -21.70
C LYS A 76 0.77 1.38 -22.04
N ILE A 77 0.12 2.03 -21.08
CA ILE A 77 -0.39 3.40 -21.26
C ILE A 77 0.72 4.35 -21.67
N ILE A 78 1.88 4.30 -21.00
CA ILE A 78 3.00 5.18 -21.29
C ILE A 78 3.51 4.97 -22.72
N LYS A 79 3.60 3.72 -23.19
CA LYS A 79 3.99 3.41 -24.57
C LYS A 79 2.98 3.93 -25.59
N ASP A 80 1.70 3.71 -25.36
CA ASP A 80 0.63 4.18 -26.25
C ASP A 80 0.64 5.72 -26.33
N LEU A 81 0.88 6.40 -25.21
CA LEU A 81 1.04 7.86 -25.18
C LEU A 81 2.27 8.33 -25.96
N ASP A 82 3.41 7.64 -25.86
CA ASP A 82 4.63 8.02 -26.59
C ASP A 82 4.44 7.89 -28.11
N ILE A 83 3.75 6.82 -28.55
CA ILE A 83 3.36 6.63 -29.96
C ILE A 83 2.45 7.78 -30.41
N LEU A 84 1.38 8.08 -29.66
CA LEU A 84 0.45 9.15 -30.00
C LEU A 84 1.13 10.53 -30.09
N MET A 85 2.04 10.82 -29.15
CA MET A 85 2.82 12.06 -29.18
C MET A 85 3.70 12.15 -30.43
N THR A 86 4.26 11.04 -30.88
CA THR A 86 5.06 10.96 -32.10
C THR A 86 4.20 11.13 -33.35
N GLU A 87 3.09 10.41 -33.43
CA GLU A 87 2.13 10.51 -34.54
C GLU A 87 1.59 11.93 -34.69
N GLN A 88 1.22 12.58 -33.58
CA GLN A 88 0.72 13.95 -33.58
C GLN A 88 1.76 14.93 -34.14
N LYS A 89 3.02 14.83 -33.69
CA LYS A 89 4.12 15.65 -34.22
C LYS A 89 4.31 15.43 -35.72
N MET A 90 4.34 14.18 -36.17
CA MET A 90 4.50 13.85 -37.59
C MET A 90 3.33 14.38 -38.42
N GLY A 91 2.10 14.23 -37.95
CA GLY A 91 0.92 14.78 -38.61
C GLY A 91 0.94 16.31 -38.72
N TYR A 92 1.44 17.00 -37.69
CA TYR A 92 1.64 18.45 -37.74
C TYR A 92 2.65 18.83 -38.84
N TYR A 93 3.82 18.19 -38.88
CA TYR A 93 4.83 18.48 -39.90
C TYR A 93 4.34 18.17 -41.33
N GLN A 94 3.59 17.08 -41.51
CA GLN A 94 3.00 16.74 -42.81
C GLN A 94 2.02 17.81 -43.27
N LYS A 95 1.09 18.24 -42.40
CA LYS A 95 0.15 19.32 -42.72
C LYS A 95 0.86 20.62 -43.03
N GLN A 96 1.89 21.00 -42.28
CA GLN A 96 2.68 22.21 -42.55
C GLN A 96 3.37 22.13 -43.93
N LYS A 97 3.96 20.98 -44.27
CA LYS A 97 4.58 20.76 -45.58
C LYS A 97 3.54 20.83 -46.70
N GLU A 98 2.40 20.18 -46.54
CA GLU A 98 1.32 20.20 -47.52
C GLU A 98 0.82 21.64 -47.78
N ARG A 99 0.61 22.43 -46.73
CA ARG A 99 0.24 23.84 -46.83
C ARG A 99 1.26 24.66 -47.61
N SER A 100 2.55 24.44 -47.34
CA SER A 100 3.63 25.11 -48.08
C SER A 100 3.64 24.74 -49.57
N LEU A 101 3.41 23.47 -49.90
CA LEU A 101 3.34 23.00 -51.29
C LEU A 101 2.13 23.57 -52.02
N TRP A 102 0.96 23.60 -51.38
CA TRP A 102 -0.24 24.21 -51.95
C TRP A 102 -0.06 25.70 -52.20
N THR A 103 0.63 26.43 -51.30
CA THR A 103 0.92 27.85 -51.49
C THR A 103 1.77 28.08 -52.74
N ILE A 104 2.85 27.30 -52.90
CA ILE A 104 3.72 27.35 -54.09
C ILE A 104 2.95 26.99 -55.36
N MET A 105 2.14 25.93 -55.33
CA MET A 105 1.34 25.51 -56.50
C MET A 105 0.32 26.58 -56.90
N ILE A 106 -0.37 27.20 -55.95
CA ILE A 106 -1.36 28.26 -56.21
C ILE A 106 -0.66 29.49 -56.82
N GLU A 107 0.50 29.88 -56.30
CA GLU A 107 1.30 30.99 -56.86
C GLU A 107 1.71 30.68 -58.30
N ALA A 108 2.27 29.50 -58.57
CA ALA A 108 2.66 29.09 -59.93
C ALA A 108 1.48 29.01 -60.89
N MET A 109 0.32 28.48 -60.45
CA MET A 109 -0.90 28.43 -61.27
C MET A 109 -1.44 29.82 -61.61
N LYS A 110 -1.29 30.78 -60.71
CA LYS A 110 -1.64 32.19 -60.96
C LYS A 110 -0.68 32.82 -61.98
N GLU A 111 0.63 32.57 -61.86
CA GLU A 111 1.65 33.09 -62.79
C GLU A 111 1.43 32.58 -64.23
N HIS A 112 1.07 31.31 -64.37
CA HIS A 112 0.77 30.70 -65.67
C HIS A 112 -0.66 30.95 -66.17
N GLN A 113 -1.42 31.85 -65.53
CA GLN A 113 -2.82 32.17 -65.86
C GLN A 113 -3.77 30.95 -65.88
N ILE A 114 -3.44 29.89 -65.16
CA ILE A 114 -4.26 28.68 -65.03
C ILE A 114 -5.46 28.95 -64.11
N LEU A 115 -5.28 29.81 -63.09
CA LEU A 115 -6.33 30.24 -62.16
C LEU A 115 -6.62 31.74 -62.30
N SER A 116 -7.90 32.12 -62.32
CA SER A 116 -8.30 33.52 -62.30
C SER A 116 -8.18 34.12 -60.88
N THR A 117 -8.05 35.44 -60.78
CA THR A 117 -7.92 36.15 -59.50
C THR A 117 -9.11 35.90 -58.57
N GLU A 118 -10.31 35.73 -59.13
CA GLU A 118 -11.54 35.44 -58.41
C GLU A 118 -11.58 33.99 -57.90
N GLN A 119 -11.04 33.04 -58.67
CA GLN A 119 -10.89 31.65 -58.26
C GLN A 119 -9.87 31.50 -57.12
N VAL A 120 -8.73 32.21 -57.20
CA VAL A 120 -7.73 32.23 -56.11
C VAL A 120 -8.32 32.80 -54.82
N GLN A 121 -9.19 33.81 -54.91
CA GLN A 121 -9.83 34.41 -53.74
C GLN A 121 -10.81 33.42 -53.06
N LYS A 122 -11.65 32.74 -53.84
CA LYS A 122 -12.52 31.66 -53.31
C LYS A 122 -11.73 30.52 -52.69
N ILE A 123 -10.61 30.16 -53.31
CA ILE A 123 -9.68 29.15 -52.80
C ILE A 123 -9.13 29.55 -51.43
N LYS A 124 -8.73 30.82 -51.23
CA LYS A 124 -8.29 31.35 -49.93
C LYS A 124 -9.38 31.35 -48.87
N GLU A 125 -10.63 31.65 -49.24
CA GLU A 125 -11.79 31.64 -48.34
C GLU A 125 -12.14 30.24 -47.82
N LEU A 126 -11.81 29.18 -48.56
CA LEU A 126 -12.02 27.80 -48.12
C LEU A 126 -11.09 27.37 -46.98
N GLY A 127 -10.00 28.11 -46.69
CA GLY A 127 -9.11 27.84 -45.56
C GLY A 127 -8.40 26.47 -45.60
N VAL A 128 -8.34 25.84 -46.79
CA VAL A 128 -7.80 24.49 -47.00
C VAL A 128 -6.26 24.45 -46.91
N PHE A 129 -5.61 25.63 -46.86
CA PHE A 129 -4.15 25.81 -46.69
C PHE A 129 -3.83 26.64 -45.47
#